data_AF-A0A060S4W9-F1
#
_entry.id   AF-A0A060S4W9-F1
#
_cell.length_a   1.000
_cell.length_b   1.000
_cell.length_c   1.000
_cell.angle_alpha   90.00
_cell.angle_beta   90.00
_cell.angle_gamma   90.00
#
_symmetry.space_group_name_H-M   'P 1'
#
loop_
_entity.id
_entity.type
_entity.pdbx_description
1 polymer ?
#
loop_
_entity_poly.entity_id
_entity_poly.type
_entity_poly.pdbx_seq_one_letter_code
_entity_poly.pdbx_strand_id
1 'polypeptide(L)'
;MARRARSPRSTRTSPGSKVYDSNAGFYSFPCASTPANVAFSWGGKTWTISAANFNFGKVTATQCVGAIAGQDLGLGSNTWLLGDSFMKNVYSAFSFDSNSVGFATLK
;
A
#
# COMPACT_ATOMS: atom_id res chain seq x y z
N MET A 1 -19.26 -32.43 26.76
CA MET A 1 -18.92 -32.40 25.33
C MET A 1 -18.41 -31.01 24.99
N ALA A 2 -17.18 -30.90 24.48
CA ALA A 2 -16.35 -29.71 24.56
C ALA A 2 -16.60 -28.66 23.44
N ARG A 3 -16.62 -27.40 23.88
CA ARG A 3 -16.21 -26.11 23.26
C ARG A 3 -16.44 -25.89 21.74
N ARG A 4 -17.25 -24.86 21.44
CA ARG A 4 -17.16 -24.08 20.19
C ARG A 4 -15.82 -23.32 20.18
N ALA A 5 -14.99 -23.62 19.19
CA ALA A 5 -13.94 -22.73 18.72
C ALA A 5 -14.26 -22.34 17.27
N ARG A 6 -14.65 -21.09 17.02
CA ARG A 6 -14.44 -20.46 15.71
C ARG A 6 -13.62 -19.20 15.96
N SER A 7 -12.34 -19.37 15.63
CA SER A 7 -11.24 -18.42 15.57
C SER A 7 -11.65 -16.99 15.17
N PRO A 8 -11.11 -15.94 15.83
CA PRO A 8 -11.14 -14.61 15.26
C PRO A 8 -10.26 -14.62 14.02
N ARG A 9 -10.88 -14.36 12.87
CA ARG A 9 -10.19 -14.20 11.60
C ARG A 9 -9.19 -13.06 11.78
N SER A 10 -7.91 -13.43 11.91
CA SER A 10 -6.77 -12.52 11.98
C SER A 10 -6.71 -11.70 10.69
N THR A 11 -7.33 -10.52 10.70
CA THR A 11 -6.86 -9.45 9.83
C THR A 11 -5.49 -9.10 10.38
N ARG A 12 -4.44 -9.34 9.60
CA ARG A 12 -3.06 -9.00 9.93
C ARG A 12 -2.92 -7.47 9.95
N THR A 13 -3.51 -6.85 10.96
CA THR A 13 -3.34 -5.44 11.27
C THR A 13 -1.93 -5.32 11.82
N SER A 14 -1.05 -4.60 11.13
CA SER A 14 0.32 -4.36 11.64
C SER A 14 0.20 -3.77 13.06
N PRO A 15 0.82 -4.37 14.08
CA PRO A 15 0.67 -3.94 15.47
C PRO A 15 0.92 -2.44 15.63
N GLY A 16 -0.01 -1.73 16.25
CA GLY A 16 0.08 -0.27 16.46
C GLY A 16 -0.38 0.59 15.29
N SER A 17 -0.89 -0.01 14.20
CA SER A 17 -1.54 0.75 13.13
C SER A 17 -2.94 1.23 13.54
N LYS A 18 -3.33 2.44 13.15
CA LYS A 18 -4.64 3.04 13.46
C LYS A 18 -5.07 4.03 12.38
N VAL A 19 -6.37 4.30 12.28
CA VAL A 19 -6.90 5.36 11.42
C VAL A 19 -6.24 6.69 11.79
N TYR A 20 -5.73 7.41 10.80
CA TYR A 20 -5.16 8.75 10.96
C TYR A 20 -6.15 9.81 10.47
N ASP A 21 -6.67 9.63 9.25
CA ASP A 21 -7.69 10.49 8.66
C ASP A 21 -8.71 9.59 7.94
N SER A 22 -9.92 9.50 8.49
CA SER A 22 -10.98 8.68 7.91
C SER A 22 -11.56 9.25 6.63
N ASN A 23 -11.52 10.57 6.44
CA ASN A 23 -12.09 11.23 5.26
C ASN A 23 -11.16 11.05 4.06
N ALA A 24 -9.86 11.09 4.29
CA ALA A 24 -8.84 10.84 3.27
C ALA A 24 -8.40 9.36 3.19
N GLY A 25 -8.93 8.48 4.05
CA GLY A 25 -8.63 7.05 4.05
C GLY A 25 -7.23 6.67 4.51
N PHE A 26 -6.54 7.56 5.25
CA PHE A 26 -5.16 7.35 5.69
C PHE A 26 -5.09 6.58 7.02
N TYR A 27 -4.09 5.70 7.10
CA TYR A 27 -3.72 4.98 8.32
C TYR A 27 -2.31 5.37 8.75
N SER A 28 -2.14 5.51 10.07
CA SER A 28 -0.84 5.67 10.71
C SER A 28 -0.33 4.34 11.26
N PHE A 29 0.98 4.22 11.42
CA PHE A 29 1.69 3.07 11.97
C PHE A 29 2.92 3.53 12.78
N PRO A 30 3.49 2.69 13.68
CA PRO A 30 4.72 3.03 14.37
C PRO A 30 5.90 3.20 13.39
N CYS A 31 6.56 4.36 13.39
CA CYS A 31 7.63 4.63 12.42
C CYS A 31 8.77 3.60 12.46
N ALA A 32 9.07 3.05 13.64
CA ALA A 32 10.08 2.01 13.85
C ALA A 32 9.72 0.65 13.21
N SER A 33 8.49 0.49 12.74
CA SER A 33 7.97 -0.75 12.16
C SER A 33 7.47 -0.50 10.73
N THR A 34 8.20 0.30 9.96
CA THR A 34 7.90 0.53 8.54
C THR A 34 7.97 -0.80 7.78
N PRO A 35 6.90 -1.24 7.10
CA PRO A 35 6.88 -2.53 6.41
C PRO A 35 7.79 -2.52 5.18
N ALA A 36 8.52 -3.61 4.97
CA ALA A 36 9.43 -3.79 3.82
C ALA A 36 8.82 -4.67 2.70
N ASN A 37 7.63 -5.22 2.92
CA ASN A 37 7.01 -6.24 2.07
C ASN A 37 5.69 -5.78 1.43
N VAL A 38 5.50 -4.47 1.29
CA VAL A 38 4.35 -3.92 0.56
C VAL A 38 4.65 -4.02 -0.92
N ALA A 39 3.84 -4.78 -1.65
CA ALA A 39 4.06 -5.03 -3.06
C ALA A 39 2.75 -5.27 -3.80
N PHE A 40 2.77 -4.99 -5.10
CA PHE A 40 1.74 -5.44 -6.03
C PHE A 40 2.28 -6.56 -6.90
N SER A 41 1.41 -7.48 -7.33
CA SER A 41 1.81 -8.62 -8.16
C SER A 41 0.90 -8.76 -9.38
N TRP A 42 1.51 -8.72 -10.57
CA TRP A 42 0.85 -9.00 -11.84
C TRP A 42 1.89 -9.42 -12.89
N GLY A 43 1.45 -10.13 -13.94
CA GLY A 43 2.34 -10.54 -15.04
C GLY A 43 3.51 -11.43 -14.61
N GLY A 44 3.33 -12.22 -13.54
CA GLY A 44 4.39 -13.07 -12.98
C GLY A 44 5.53 -12.31 -12.27
N LYS A 45 5.37 -11.00 -12.05
CA LYS A 45 6.32 -10.16 -11.32
C LYS A 45 5.72 -9.61 -10.04
N THR A 46 6.59 -9.37 -9.07
CA THR A 46 6.27 -8.69 -7.81
C THR A 46 6.97 -7.34 -7.81
N TRP A 47 6.19 -6.27 -7.66
CA TRP A 47 6.63 -4.88 -7.70
C TRP A 47 6.59 -4.32 -6.28
N THR A 48 7.73 -4.37 -5.62
CA THR A 48 7.87 -3.92 -4.23
C THR A 48 7.90 -2.39 -4.15
N ILE A 49 7.14 -1.84 -3.20
CA ILE A 49 7.27 -0.46 -2.77
C ILE A 49 8.32 -0.42 -1.66
N SER A 50 9.38 0.35 -1.85
CA SER A 50 10.41 0.50 -0.83
C SER A 50 9.82 1.06 0.48
N ALA A 51 10.41 0.71 1.61
CA ALA A 51 9.99 1.24 2.92
C ALA A 51 10.02 2.78 2.94
N ALA A 52 10.98 3.39 2.22
CA ALA A 52 11.08 4.84 2.07
C ALA A 52 9.90 5.44 1.29
N ASN A 53 9.48 4.80 0.18
CA ASN A 53 8.34 5.28 -0.62
C ASN A 53 6.97 4.91 -0.01
N PHE A 54 6.91 3.92 0.87
CA PHE A 54 5.71 3.61 1.65
C PHE A 54 5.50 4.58 2.82
N ASN A 55 6.57 5.09 3.44
CA ASN A 55 6.47 6.04 4.53
C ASN A 55 6.16 7.45 3.99
N PHE A 56 4.91 7.87 4.13
CA PHE A 56 4.43 9.17 3.66
C PHE A 56 4.79 10.33 4.60
N GLY A 57 5.41 10.03 5.75
CA GLY A 57 5.93 11.03 6.68
C GLY A 57 5.45 10.84 8.11
N LYS A 58 6.08 11.56 9.03
CA LYS A 58 5.74 11.56 10.45
C LYS A 58 4.50 12.42 10.70
N VAL A 59 3.58 11.90 11.50
CA VAL A 59 2.43 12.64 12.03
C VAL A 59 2.52 12.89 13.52
N THR A 60 3.40 12.16 14.21
CA THR A 60 3.84 12.42 15.59
C THR A 60 5.30 11.99 15.75
N ALA A 61 5.85 12.10 16.96
CA ALA A 61 7.21 11.62 17.26
C ALA A 61 7.41 10.12 16.95
N THR A 62 6.37 9.29 17.13
CA THR A 62 6.47 7.82 17.03
C THR A 62 5.61 7.21 15.92
N GLN A 63 4.78 8.01 15.24
CA GLN A 63 3.82 7.55 14.24
C GLN A 63 4.07 8.19 12.88
N CYS A 64 3.98 7.35 11.85
CA CYS A 64 4.14 7.69 10.45
C CYS A 64 2.85 7.33 9.70
N VAL A 65 2.56 7.97 8.58
CA VAL A 65 1.42 7.62 7.71
C VAL A 65 1.90 6.76 6.55
N GLY A 66 1.14 5.72 6.23
CA GLY A 66 1.40 4.87 5.07
C GLY A 66 0.90 5.49 3.78
N ALA A 67 1.62 5.28 2.69
CA ALA A 67 1.25 5.77 1.36
C ALA A 67 0.12 4.99 0.67
N ILE A 68 -0.53 4.06 1.38
CA ILE A 68 -1.74 3.38 0.91
C ILE A 68 -2.93 4.03 1.62
N ALA A 69 -3.82 4.62 0.83
CA ALA A 69 -5.07 5.19 1.29
C ALA A 69 -6.25 4.38 0.75
N GLY A 70 -7.27 4.19 1.59
CA GLY A 70 -8.54 3.59 1.19
C GLY A 70 -9.60 4.67 1.02
N GLN A 71 -9.74 5.20 -0.20
CA GLN A 71 -10.73 6.23 -0.52
C GLN A 71 -11.44 5.90 -1.83
N ASP A 72 -12.75 6.12 -1.89
CA ASP A 72 -13.49 6.13 -3.14
C ASP A 72 -13.25 7.46 -3.86
N LEU A 73 -12.56 7.40 -5.00
CA LEU A 73 -12.22 8.54 -5.84
C LEU A 73 -13.16 8.67 -7.06
N GLY A 74 -14.22 7.87 -7.16
CA GLY A 74 -15.10 7.86 -8.34
C GLY A 74 -14.47 7.22 -9.58
N LEU A 75 -13.42 6.39 -9.42
CA LEU A 75 -12.71 5.71 -10.51
C LEU A 75 -13.30 4.33 -10.86
N GLY A 76 -14.47 4.01 -10.32
CA GLY A 76 -15.14 2.73 -10.46
C GLY A 76 -14.77 1.70 -9.38
N SER A 77 -15.53 0.61 -9.34
CA SER A 77 -15.29 -0.50 -8.42
C SER A 77 -14.04 -1.30 -8.81
N ASN A 78 -13.26 -1.74 -7.83
CA ASN A 78 -12.04 -2.53 -8.01
C ASN A 78 -10.89 -1.81 -8.76
N THR A 79 -10.88 -0.47 -8.74
CA THR A 79 -9.81 0.33 -9.33
C THR A 79 -8.77 0.72 -8.28
N TRP A 80 -7.49 0.57 -8.62
CA TRP A 80 -6.36 1.09 -7.83
C TRP A 80 -5.71 2.25 -8.57
N LEU A 81 -5.45 3.35 -7.85
CA LEU A 81 -4.65 4.45 -8.36
C LEU A 81 -3.18 4.24 -7.93
N LEU A 82 -2.30 4.04 -8.91
CA LEU A 82 -0.87 3.84 -8.66
C LEU A 82 -0.12 5.15 -8.91
N GLY A 83 0.17 5.88 -7.82
CA GLY A 83 0.84 7.18 -7.85
C GLY A 83 2.36 7.09 -7.67
N ASP A 84 2.95 8.21 -7.24
CA ASP A 84 4.39 8.39 -7.07
C ASP A 84 5.01 7.38 -6.10
N SER A 85 4.32 7.04 -5.00
CA SER A 85 4.78 6.02 -4.05
C SER A 85 5.01 4.65 -4.67
N PHE A 86 4.30 4.33 -5.76
CA PHE A 86 4.58 3.15 -6.57
C PHE A 86 5.61 3.47 -7.67
N MET A 87 5.36 4.52 -8.48
CA MET A 87 6.15 4.84 -9.68
C MET A 87 7.61 5.16 -9.40
N LYS A 88 7.96 5.65 -8.20
CA LYS A 88 9.36 5.84 -7.76
C LYS A 88 10.16 4.54 -7.57
N ASN A 89 9.53 3.36 -7.68
CA ASN A 89 10.19 2.05 -7.53
C ASN A 89 10.37 1.31 -8.87
N VAL A 90 9.93 1.89 -9.98
CA VAL A 90 9.93 1.25 -11.29
C VAL A 90 10.29 2.27 -12.38
N TYR A 91 10.81 1.79 -13.51
CA TYR A 91 10.72 2.55 -14.75
C TYR A 91 9.35 2.31 -15.38
N SER A 92 8.67 3.38 -15.79
CA SER A 92 7.38 3.32 -16.48
C SER A 92 7.53 3.80 -17.92
N ALA A 93 7.00 3.02 -18.87
CA ALA A 93 6.90 3.39 -20.28
C ALA A 93 5.44 3.44 -20.70
N PHE A 94 5.02 4.52 -21.35
CA PHE A 94 3.66 4.74 -21.83
C PHE A 94 3.68 4.73 -23.36
N SER A 95 3.06 3.72 -23.96
CA SER A 95 2.95 3.60 -25.40
C SER A 95 1.55 4.00 -25.84
N PHE A 96 1.44 5.09 -26.59
CA PHE A 96 0.18 5.59 -27.11
C PHE A 96 -0.28 4.79 -28.33
N ASP A 97 0.65 4.33 -29.18
CA ASP A 97 0.34 3.53 -30.37
C ASP A 97 -0.33 2.19 -30.01
N SER A 98 0.09 1.57 -28.90
CA SER A 98 -0.46 0.30 -28.41
C SER A 98 -1.42 0.44 -27.24
N ASN A 99 -1.73 1.67 -26.80
CA ASN A 99 -2.53 1.97 -25.61
C ASN A 99 -2.16 1.10 -24.39
N SER A 100 -0.86 1.08 -24.06
CA SER A 100 -0.32 0.15 -23.05
C SER A 100 0.72 0.80 -22.15
N VAL A 101 0.85 0.29 -20.93
CA VAL A 101 1.87 0.68 -19.96
C VAL A 101 2.81 -0.48 -19.67
N GLY A 102 4.12 -0.22 -19.69
CA GLY A 102 5.16 -1.17 -19.33
C GLY A 102 5.91 -0.76 -18.05
N PHE A 103 6.35 -1.75 -17.28
CA PHE A 103 7.12 -1.56 -16.06
C PHE A 103 8.43 -2.35 -16.09
N ALA A 104 9.51 -1.75 -15.59
CA ALA A 104 10.81 -2.41 -15.40
C ALA A 104 11.41 -2.08 -14.03
N THR A 105 12.29 -2.95 -13.54
CA THR A 105 12.97 -2.77 -12.25
C THR A 105 13.99 -1.63 -12.31
N LEU A 106 14.11 -0.86 -11.23
CA LEU A 106 15.24 0.05 -11.02
C LEU A 106 16.54 -0.76 -10.83
N LYS A 107 17.68 -0.17 -11.20
CA LYS A 107 19.01 -0.72 -10.91
C LYS A 107 19.55 -0.15 -9.61
#